data_AF-A0A3D5JR23-F1
#
_entry.id   AF-A0A3D5JR23-F1
#
_cell.length_a   1.000
_cell.length_b   1.000
_cell.length_c   1.000
_cell.angle_alpha   90.00
_cell.angle_beta   90.00
_cell.angle_gamma   90.00
#
_symmetry.space_group_name_H-M   'P 1'
#
loop_
_entity.id
_entity.type
_entity.pdbx_description
1 polymer ?
#
loop_
_entity_poly.entity_id
_entity_poly.type
_entity_poly.pdbx_seq_one_letter_code
_entity_poly.pdbx_strand_id
1 'polypeptide(L)'
;DTYRVLTAVDSALMVIDVAKGVEERTIKLMEVCRLRDTPIMTFINKLDREGKEPIDLLDEVESVLGIQCAPVTWPIGMGQRLKGVVHLISGEVHLYEQGRNFTRQDSTIFPSIDSPGLAEKIGERMLADLRD
;
A
#
# COMPACT_ATOMS: atom_id res chain seq x y z
N ASP A 1 -8.96 26.47 -6.16
CA ASP A 1 -9.92 25.47 -6.65
C ASP A 1 -9.77 24.07 -6.09
N THR A 2 -8.56 23.49 -5.96
CA THR A 2 -8.41 22.10 -5.49
C THR A 2 -9.10 21.79 -4.15
N TYR A 3 -9.07 22.71 -3.18
CA TYR A 3 -9.74 22.51 -1.88
C TYR A 3 -11.27 22.56 -1.95
N ARG A 4 -11.85 23.27 -2.93
CA ARG A 4 -13.31 23.30 -3.11
C ARG A 4 -13.83 21.99 -3.71
N VAL A 5 -13.01 21.30 -4.51
CA VAL A 5 -13.38 19.96 -5.03
C VAL A 5 -13.58 18.97 -3.88
N LEU A 6 -12.75 19.05 -2.83
CA LEU A 6 -12.90 18.21 -1.64
C LEU A 6 -14.19 18.48 -0.84
N THR A 7 -14.81 19.64 -1.04
CA THR A 7 -16.13 19.95 -0.45
C THR A 7 -17.31 19.36 -1.21
N ALA A 8 -17.07 18.77 -2.38
CA ALA A 8 -18.10 18.20 -3.25
C ALA A 8 -18.00 16.66 -3.38
N VAL A 9 -17.05 16.02 -2.68
CA VAL A 9 -16.86 14.56 -2.71
C VAL A 9 -17.28 13.93 -1.39
N ASP A 10 -17.63 12.65 -1.46
CA ASP A 10 -18.03 11.80 -0.33
C ASP A 10 -16.87 10.96 0.23
N SER A 11 -15.74 10.89 -0.47
CA SER A 11 -14.52 10.18 -0.04
C SER A 11 -13.29 10.71 -0.78
N ALA A 12 -12.09 10.41 -0.27
CA ALA A 12 -10.82 10.77 -0.89
C ALA A 12 -9.88 9.56 -1.01
N LEU A 13 -9.14 9.49 -2.11
CA LEU A 13 -8.01 8.58 -2.28
C LEU A 13 -6.71 9.36 -2.10
N MET A 14 -5.99 9.04 -1.03
CA MET A 14 -4.67 9.61 -0.72
C MET A 14 -3.59 8.72 -1.31
N VAL A 15 -2.75 9.29 -2.18
CA VAL A 15 -1.62 8.57 -2.80
C VAL A 15 -0.33 9.04 -2.16
N ILE A 16 0.44 8.11 -1.61
CA ILE A 16 1.73 8.38 -0.94
C ILE A 16 2.84 7.69 -1.72
N ASP A 17 3.94 8.39 -2.00
CA ASP A 17 5.13 7.81 -2.61
C ASP A 17 5.95 7.09 -1.52
N VAL A 18 6.18 5.78 -1.66
CA VAL A 18 6.92 4.98 -0.66
C VAL A 18 8.31 5.54 -0.35
N ALA A 19 8.95 6.20 -1.32
CA ALA A 19 10.29 6.75 -1.13
C ALA A 19 10.29 8.05 -0.32
N LYS A 20 9.16 8.78 -0.33
CA LYS A 20 9.05 10.10 0.31
C LYS A 20 8.28 10.07 1.61
N GLY A 21 7.25 9.24 1.70
CA GLY A 21 6.30 9.26 2.81
C GLY A 21 5.38 10.49 2.76
N VAL A 22 5.08 11.05 3.93
CA VAL A 22 4.09 12.13 4.04
C VAL A 22 4.72 13.47 3.64
N GLU A 23 4.21 14.08 2.56
CA GLU A 23 4.66 15.39 2.08
C GLU A 23 3.75 16.53 2.60
N GLU A 24 4.25 17.78 2.58
CA GLU A 24 3.51 18.97 3.04
C GLU A 24 2.12 19.12 2.37
N ARG A 25 2.02 18.74 1.09
CA ARG A 25 0.75 18.76 0.36
C ARG A 25 -0.24 17.73 0.90
N THR A 26 0.22 16.57 1.33
CA THR A 26 -0.60 15.50 1.94
C THR A 26 -1.21 16.00 3.25
N ILE A 27 -0.43 16.71 4.07
CA ILE A 27 -0.89 17.32 5.32
C ILE A 27 -2.01 18.33 5.05
N LYS A 28 -1.81 19.27 4.12
CA LYS A 28 -2.83 20.28 3.77
C LYS A 28 -4.12 19.66 3.22
N LEU A 29 -4.03 18.56 2.46
CA LEU A 29 -5.20 17.84 1.98
C LEU A 29 -5.94 17.14 3.14
N MET A 30 -5.20 16.55 4.07
CA MET A 30 -5.75 15.92 5.26
C MET A 30 -6.53 16.91 6.13
N GLU A 31 -6.00 18.11 6.34
CA GLU A 31 -6.68 19.18 7.07
C GLU A 31 -8.05 19.51 6.47
N VAL A 32 -8.16 19.54 5.13
CA VAL A 32 -9.44 19.81 4.45
C VAL A 32 -10.40 18.62 4.54
N CYS A 33 -9.92 17.39 4.41
CA CYS A 33 -10.76 16.19 4.57
C CYS A 33 -11.31 16.08 6.00
N ARG A 34 -10.52 16.49 7.00
CA ARG A 34 -10.92 16.47 8.42
C ARG A 34 -12.06 17.44 8.74
N LEU A 35 -12.20 18.56 8.01
CA LEU A 35 -13.30 19.51 8.20
C LEU A 35 -14.69 18.94 7.85
N ARG A 36 -14.74 17.82 7.14
CA ARG A 36 -15.99 17.20 6.66
C ARG A 36 -16.11 15.72 7.04
N ASP A 37 -15.28 15.24 7.96
CA ASP A 37 -15.19 13.82 8.32
C ASP A 37 -15.14 12.90 7.08
N THR A 38 -14.45 13.36 6.03
CA THR A 38 -14.45 12.66 4.72
C THR A 38 -13.61 11.38 4.84
N PRO A 39 -14.18 10.19 4.54
CA PRO A 39 -13.43 8.93 4.55
C PRO A 39 -12.24 8.97 3.58
N ILE A 40 -11.11 8.41 4.02
CA ILE A 40 -9.87 8.38 3.26
C ILE A 40 -9.42 6.94 3.04
N MET A 41 -9.18 6.60 1.78
CA MET A 41 -8.42 5.40 1.41
C MET A 41 -6.99 5.81 1.06
N THR A 42 -6.01 5.04 1.52
CA THR A 42 -4.59 5.33 1.24
C THR A 42 -4.01 4.30 0.29
N PHE A 43 -3.29 4.75 -0.74
CA PHE A 43 -2.53 3.92 -1.66
C PHE A 43 -1.04 4.28 -1.60
N ILE A 44 -0.23 3.33 -1.18
CA ILE A 44 1.23 3.45 -1.19
C ILE A 44 1.74 3.10 -2.59
N ASN A 45 2.26 4.09 -3.29
CA ASN A 45 2.70 4.01 -4.67
C ASN A 45 4.21 3.80 -4.77
N LYS A 46 4.65 3.30 -5.93
CA LYS A 46 6.05 3.10 -6.31
C LYS A 46 6.82 2.07 -5.49
N LEU A 47 6.13 1.03 -5.01
CA LEU A 47 6.77 -0.13 -4.33
C LEU A 47 7.82 -0.85 -5.19
N ASP A 48 7.85 -0.61 -6.51
CA ASP A 48 8.90 -1.05 -7.43
C ASP A 48 10.25 -0.33 -7.23
N ARG A 49 10.30 0.65 -6.32
CA ARG A 49 11.50 1.42 -5.94
C ARG A 49 11.80 1.22 -4.46
N GLU A 50 13.07 1.36 -4.09
CA GLU A 50 13.46 1.39 -2.68
C GLU A 50 12.88 2.65 -2.00
N GLY A 51 12.46 2.51 -0.75
CA GLY A 51 11.78 3.54 0.01
C GLY A 51 11.79 3.27 1.51
N LYS A 52 10.82 3.85 2.22
CA LYS A 52 10.63 3.65 3.66
C LYS A 52 10.02 2.27 3.93
N GLU A 53 10.44 1.64 5.03
CA GLU A 53 9.85 0.37 5.45
C GLU A 53 8.34 0.52 5.73
N PRO A 54 7.51 -0.49 5.44
CA PRO A 54 6.05 -0.36 5.55
C PRO A 54 5.57 0.04 6.94
N ILE A 55 6.19 -0.52 8.00
CA ILE A 55 5.85 -0.19 9.39
C ILE A 55 6.15 1.27 9.69
N ASP A 56 7.37 1.73 9.39
CA ASP A 56 7.77 3.13 9.59
C ASP A 56 6.86 4.11 8.82
N LEU A 57 6.43 3.71 7.61
CA LEU A 57 5.54 4.51 6.79
C LEU A 57 4.12 4.60 7.38
N LEU A 58 3.62 3.52 7.99
CA LEU A 58 2.34 3.55 8.71
C LEU A 58 2.46 4.46 9.94
N ASP A 59 3.51 4.31 10.74
CA ASP A 59 3.77 5.16 11.91
C ASP A 59 3.87 6.64 11.53
N GLU A 60 4.53 6.96 10.42
CA GLU A 60 4.59 8.32 9.88
C GLU A 60 3.20 8.83 9.49
N VAL A 61 2.39 8.03 8.82
CA VAL A 61 1.01 8.41 8.45
C VAL A 61 0.18 8.66 9.70
N GLU A 62 0.23 7.77 10.68
CA GLU A 62 -0.55 7.93 11.92
C GLU A 62 -0.13 9.17 12.71
N SER A 63 1.17 9.35 12.89
CA SER A 63 1.71 10.45 13.70
C SER A 63 1.57 11.81 13.02
N VAL A 64 1.83 11.91 11.71
CA VAL A 64 1.82 13.20 10.99
C VAL A 64 0.41 13.59 10.58
N LEU A 65 -0.39 12.64 10.08
CA LEU A 65 -1.75 12.94 9.60
C LEU A 65 -2.80 12.82 10.71
N GLY A 66 -2.48 12.20 11.85
CA GLY A 66 -3.38 12.04 12.98
C GLY A 66 -4.58 11.16 12.66
N ILE A 67 -4.37 10.08 11.92
CA ILE A 67 -5.40 9.11 11.51
C ILE A 67 -4.86 7.69 11.68
N GLN A 68 -5.66 6.79 12.26
CA GLN A 68 -5.25 5.40 12.41
C GLN A 68 -5.21 4.69 11.06
N CYS A 69 -4.20 3.86 10.86
CA CYS A 69 -4.06 3.04 9.68
C CYS A 69 -4.62 1.63 9.91
N ALA A 70 -5.35 1.14 8.91
CA ALA A 70 -5.82 -0.24 8.86
C ALA A 70 -5.34 -0.88 7.55
N PRO A 71 -4.20 -1.58 7.56
CA PRO A 71 -3.67 -2.23 6.36
C PRO A 71 -4.65 -3.28 5.82
N VAL A 72 -5.06 -3.14 4.56
CA VAL A 72 -5.85 -4.17 3.85
C VAL A 72 -4.94 -5.12 3.09
N THR A 73 -3.85 -4.56 2.54
CA THR A 73 -2.81 -5.29 1.81
C THR A 73 -1.44 -5.00 2.40
N TRP A 74 -0.57 -6.00 2.42
CA TRP A 74 0.81 -5.89 2.90
C TRP A 74 1.81 -6.22 1.78
N PRO A 75 2.86 -5.41 1.55
CA PRO A 75 3.81 -5.66 0.48
C PRO A 75 4.75 -6.84 0.81
N ILE A 76 5.10 -7.60 -0.22
CA ILE A 76 6.11 -8.67 -0.15
C ILE A 76 7.38 -8.16 -0.81
N GLY A 77 8.31 -7.68 0.01
CA GLY A 77 9.52 -7.02 -0.46
C GLY A 77 9.25 -5.65 -1.09
N MET A 78 10.30 -5.03 -1.60
CA MET A 78 10.29 -3.68 -2.17
C MET A 78 11.41 -3.52 -3.20
N GLY A 79 11.29 -2.53 -4.09
CA GLY A 79 12.32 -2.26 -5.08
C GLY A 79 12.51 -3.45 -6.02
N GLN A 80 13.77 -3.84 -6.21
CA GLN A 80 14.10 -5.03 -7.01
C GLN A 80 13.62 -6.34 -6.37
N ARG A 81 13.35 -6.32 -5.06
CA ARG A 81 12.86 -7.47 -4.28
C ARG A 81 11.34 -7.55 -4.25
N LEU A 82 10.61 -6.62 -4.85
CA LEU A 82 9.15 -6.66 -4.86
C LEU A 82 8.63 -7.93 -5.53
N LYS A 83 7.88 -8.74 -4.78
CA LYS A 83 7.27 -9.99 -5.23
C LYS A 83 5.75 -9.94 -5.35
N GLY A 84 5.09 -8.98 -4.71
CA GLY A 84 3.65 -8.88 -4.71
C GLY A 84 3.09 -8.27 -3.44
N VAL A 85 1.83 -8.57 -3.14
CA VAL A 85 1.14 -8.18 -1.91
C VAL A 85 0.35 -9.35 -1.34
N VAL A 86 0.19 -9.39 -0.02
CA VAL A 86 -0.77 -10.26 0.68
C VAL A 86 -2.00 -9.43 1.02
N HIS A 87 -3.18 -9.94 0.70
CA HIS A 87 -4.44 -9.36 1.16
C HIS A 87 -4.76 -9.91 2.55
N LEU A 88 -4.66 -9.09 3.58
CA LEU A 88 -4.72 -9.53 4.98
C LEU A 88 -6.10 -10.08 5.38
N ILE A 89 -7.17 -9.59 4.76
CA ILE A 89 -8.54 -10.04 5.05
C ILE A 89 -8.87 -11.39 4.39
N SER A 90 -8.55 -11.56 3.10
CA SER A 90 -8.85 -12.81 2.36
C SER A 90 -7.76 -13.87 2.50
N GLY A 91 -6.53 -13.48 2.88
CA GLY A 91 -5.35 -14.34 2.91
C GLY A 91 -4.68 -14.52 1.54
N GLU A 92 -5.28 -14.02 0.46
CA GLU A 92 -4.78 -14.20 -0.89
C GLU A 92 -3.43 -13.51 -1.11
N VAL A 93 -2.56 -14.15 -1.89
CA VAL A 93 -1.26 -13.60 -2.27
C VAL A 93 -1.28 -13.27 -3.75
N HIS A 94 -1.14 -11.99 -4.08
CA HIS A 94 -1.16 -11.46 -5.44
C HIS A 94 0.29 -11.19 -5.88
N LEU A 95 0.81 -11.99 -6.80
CA LEU A 95 2.18 -11.83 -7.27
C LEU A 95 2.33 -10.69 -8.26
N TYR A 96 3.45 -9.98 -8.15
CA TYR A 96 3.86 -8.92 -9.05
C TYR A 96 4.84 -9.45 -10.11
N GLU A 97 4.53 -9.17 -11.38
CA GLU A 97 5.39 -9.49 -12.51
C GLU A 97 6.03 -8.22 -13.08
N GLN A 98 7.35 -8.09 -12.92
CA GLN A 98 8.09 -6.95 -13.47
C GLN A 98 7.99 -6.88 -15.00
N GLY A 99 7.80 -5.67 -15.54
CA GLY A 99 7.81 -5.41 -16.98
C GLY A 99 6.46 -5.58 -17.69
N ARG A 100 5.40 -5.96 -16.98
CA ARG A 100 4.03 -6.07 -17.53
C ARG A 100 3.13 -4.89 -17.13
N ASN A 101 3.69 -3.69 -17.04
CA ASN A 101 2.99 -2.49 -16.51
C ASN A 101 1.89 -1.94 -17.44
N PHE A 102 1.74 -2.48 -18.66
CA PHE A 102 0.88 -1.91 -19.71
C PHE A 102 -0.22 -2.85 -20.24
N THR A 103 -0.29 -4.08 -19.74
CA THR A 103 -1.33 -5.06 -20.10
C THR A 103 -2.06 -5.49 -18.84
N ARG A 104 -3.36 -5.77 -18.95
CA ARG A 104 -4.16 -6.36 -17.86
C ARG A 104 -3.40 -7.57 -17.33
N GLN A 105 -2.89 -7.47 -16.10
CA GLN A 105 -2.22 -8.58 -15.45
C GLN A 105 -3.31 -9.58 -15.08
N ASP A 106 -3.31 -10.75 -15.70
CA ASP A 106 -3.83 -11.93 -15.03
C ASP A 106 -2.82 -12.20 -13.92
N SER A 107 -3.06 -11.58 -12.75
CA SER A 107 -2.16 -11.73 -11.61
C SER A 107 -2.14 -13.20 -11.22
N THR A 108 -0.93 -13.73 -10.98
CA THR A 108 -0.82 -15.05 -10.35
C THR A 108 -1.27 -14.87 -8.90
N ILE A 109 -2.47 -15.36 -8.59
CA ILE A 109 -3.06 -15.30 -7.25
C ILE A 109 -2.96 -16.68 -6.60
N PHE A 110 -2.32 -16.73 -5.43
CA PHE A 110 -2.39 -17.88 -4.54
C PHE A 110 -3.51 -17.64 -3.52
N PRO A 111 -4.32 -18.64 -3.17
CA PRO A 111 -5.46 -18.46 -2.26
C PRO A 111 -5.05 -18.19 -0.81
N SER A 112 -3.81 -18.53 -0.43
CA SER A 112 -3.29 -18.32 0.93
C SER A 112 -1.76 -18.27 0.97
N ILE A 113 -1.18 -17.77 2.06
CA ILE A 113 0.26 -17.84 2.34
C ILE A 113 0.79 -19.28 2.51
N ASP A 114 -0.09 -20.24 2.78
CA ASP A 114 0.27 -21.66 2.92
C ASP A 114 0.11 -22.45 1.61
N SER A 115 -0.17 -21.76 0.51
CA SER A 115 -0.42 -22.41 -0.77
C SER A 115 0.83 -23.13 -1.29
N PRO A 116 0.69 -24.36 -1.81
CA PRO A 116 1.81 -25.10 -2.39
C PRO A 116 2.47 -24.29 -3.53
N GLY A 117 3.79 -24.26 -3.55
CA GLY A 117 4.56 -23.55 -4.58
C GLY A 117 4.71 -22.04 -4.37
N LEU A 118 4.08 -21.43 -3.36
CA LEU A 118 4.28 -20.00 -3.06
C LEU A 118 5.75 -19.73 -2.64
N ALA A 119 6.32 -20.58 -1.79
CA ALA A 119 7.70 -20.48 -1.33
C ALA A 119 8.71 -20.46 -2.50
N GLU A 120 8.42 -21.21 -3.58
CA GLU A 120 9.25 -21.22 -4.79
C GLU A 120 9.19 -19.89 -5.57
N LYS A 121 8.07 -19.15 -5.46
CA LYS A 121 7.86 -17.88 -6.16
C LYS A 121 8.45 -16.68 -5.42
N ILE A 122 8.23 -16.61 -4.10
CA ILE A 122 8.64 -15.45 -3.29
C ILE A 122 9.95 -15.70 -2.51
N GLY A 123 10.32 -16.96 -2.30
CA GLY A 123 11.49 -17.38 -1.53
C GLY A 123 11.17 -17.64 -0.05
N GLU A 124 11.84 -18.63 0.54
CA GLU A 124 11.63 -19.08 1.92
C GLU A 124 11.78 -17.96 2.97
N ARG A 125 12.78 -17.08 2.78
CA ARG A 125 13.01 -15.97 3.70
C ARG A 125 11.84 -14.99 3.74
N MET A 126 11.34 -14.57 2.57
CA MET A 126 10.21 -13.64 2.51
C MET A 126 8.93 -14.29 3.03
N LEU A 127 8.76 -15.59 2.85
CA LEU A 127 7.62 -16.31 3.43
C LEU A 127 7.70 -16.36 4.95
N ALA A 128 8.89 -16.52 5.52
CA ALA A 128 9.09 -16.42 6.97
C ALA A 128 8.78 -15.01 7.49
N ASP A 129 9.31 -13.97 6.82
CA ASP A 129 9.06 -12.57 7.21
C ASP A 129 7.56 -12.19 7.17
N LEU A 130 6.74 -12.86 6.37
CA LEU A 130 5.27 -12.64 6.33
C LEU A 130 4.50 -13.35 7.45
N ARG A 131 5.11 -14.33 8.11
CA ARG A 131 4.50 -15.11 9.19
C ARG A 131 4.81 -14.53 10.56
N ASP A 132 5.86 -13.73 10.66
CA ASP A 132 6.24 -12.98 11.85
C ASP A 132 5.36 -11.73 12.03
#